data_AF-A0A939VRC3-F1
#
_entry.id   AF-A0A939VRC3-F1
#
_cell.length_a   1.000
_cell.length_b   1.000
_cell.length_c   1.000
_cell.angle_alpha   90.00
_cell.angle_beta   90.00
_cell.angle_gamma   90.00
#
_symmetry.space_group_name_H-M   'P 1'
#
loop_
_entity.id
_entity.type
_entity.pdbx_description
1 polymer ?
#
loop_
_entity_poly.entity_id
_entity_poly.type
_entity_poly.pdbx_seq_one_letter_code
_entity_poly.pdbx_strand_id
1 'polypeptide(L)'
;MGKEIKYNLRGGLVTAPILYLKNVLGAEEASIVLEKRVTIDTVGKALCQHFDNHSNCTLIGVFNLLSFYRDAKGFSNIPADSQELYKAIRKVGDRYGYNFEREKGIPVYNNRRFLKAVLKAFGYPNVKVSAEYVVPMRKALKLLDKGVPFLLSLAYGVYFNHTVTVYGYETYRDKKTGRNYTFLLINDEWASEPRYIPWINMDRFKLICVTRIKE
;
A
#
# COMPACT_ATOMS: atom_id res chain seq x y z
N MET A 1 -2.76 -25.50 -7.75
CA MET A 1 -4.19 -25.29 -7.99
C MET A 1 -4.52 -23.86 -7.56
N GLY A 2 -4.58 -22.92 -8.51
CA GLY A 2 -4.84 -21.51 -8.19
C GLY A 2 -6.27 -21.33 -7.71
N LYS A 3 -6.48 -20.84 -6.49
CA LYS A 3 -7.82 -20.44 -6.05
C LYS A 3 -8.29 -19.31 -6.95
N GLU A 4 -9.49 -19.44 -7.52
CA GLU A 4 -10.12 -18.40 -8.31
C GLU A 4 -10.18 -17.09 -7.51
N ILE A 5 -9.64 -16.02 -8.11
CA ILE A 5 -9.67 -14.69 -7.51
C ILE A 5 -11.08 -14.14 -7.67
N LYS A 6 -11.75 -13.94 -6.53
CA LYS A 6 -13.07 -13.30 -6.49
C LYS A 6 -12.91 -11.78 -6.55
N TYR A 7 -13.79 -11.11 -7.30
CA TYR A 7 -13.80 -9.65 -7.42
C TYR A 7 -15.07 -9.07 -6.80
N ASN A 8 -14.92 -8.00 -6.02
CA ASN A 8 -16.02 -7.28 -5.37
C ASN A 8 -16.94 -8.18 -4.54
N LEU A 9 -16.34 -9.23 -3.94
CA LEU A 9 -16.99 -10.19 -3.05
C LEU A 9 -16.20 -10.29 -1.74
N ARG A 10 -16.82 -10.88 -0.71
CA ARG A 10 -16.17 -11.05 0.59
C ARG A 10 -14.89 -11.89 0.46
N GLY A 11 -13.77 -11.34 0.92
CA GLY A 11 -12.46 -11.98 0.86
C GLY A 11 -11.76 -11.93 -0.51
N GLY A 12 -12.36 -11.28 -1.50
CA GLY A 12 -11.78 -11.07 -2.83
C GLY A 12 -11.08 -9.72 -2.99
N LEU A 13 -10.54 -9.47 -4.19
CA LEU A 13 -10.05 -8.16 -4.60
C LEU A 13 -11.22 -7.18 -4.72
N VAL A 14 -11.02 -5.93 -4.31
CA VAL A 14 -12.03 -4.88 -4.53
C VAL A 14 -11.52 -3.93 -5.60
N THR A 15 -12.30 -3.82 -6.68
CA THR A 15 -12.03 -2.95 -7.84
C THR A 15 -13.13 -1.90 -8.02
N ALA A 16 -14.31 -2.13 -7.44
CA ALA A 16 -15.45 -1.22 -7.48
C ALA A 16 -16.12 -1.20 -6.09
N PRO A 17 -15.85 -0.18 -5.25
CA PRO A 17 -16.38 -0.10 -3.88
C PRO A 17 -17.91 -0.21 -3.81
N ILE A 18 -18.65 0.46 -4.70
CA ILE A 18 -20.11 0.42 -4.73
C ILE A 18 -20.62 -1.01 -4.98
N LEU A 19 -20.07 -1.70 -5.99
CA LEU A 19 -20.42 -3.08 -6.29
C LEU A 19 -20.07 -4.02 -5.12
N TYR A 20 -18.94 -3.78 -4.45
CA TYR A 20 -18.57 -4.52 -3.24
C TYR A 20 -19.59 -4.32 -2.10
N LEU A 21 -20.01 -3.07 -1.85
CA LEU A 21 -21.00 -2.77 -0.80
C LEU A 21 -22.35 -3.45 -1.10
N LYS A 22 -22.79 -3.42 -2.37
CA LYS A 22 -23.97 -4.15 -2.82
C LYS A 22 -23.86 -5.65 -2.55
N ASN A 23 -22.77 -6.27 -3.03
CA ASN A 23 -22.60 -7.71 -2.94
C ASN A 23 -22.36 -8.24 -1.51
N VAL A 24 -21.67 -7.46 -0.67
CA VAL A 24 -21.22 -7.93 0.66
C VAL A 24 -22.14 -7.48 1.78
N LEU A 25 -22.77 -6.30 1.65
CA LEU A 25 -23.60 -5.71 2.69
C LEU A 25 -25.07 -5.59 2.29
N GLY A 26 -25.45 -6.02 1.07
CA GLY A 26 -26.81 -5.88 0.57
C GLY A 26 -27.21 -4.42 0.39
N ALA A 27 -26.24 -3.51 0.25
CA ALA A 27 -26.53 -2.09 0.06
C ALA A 27 -27.24 -1.87 -1.27
N GLU A 28 -28.25 -1.00 -1.27
CA GLU A 28 -28.89 -0.60 -2.51
C GLU A 28 -27.99 0.39 -3.23
N GLU A 29 -27.53 0.01 -4.42
CA GLU A 29 -26.59 0.80 -5.22
C GLU A 29 -27.00 2.27 -5.37
N ALA A 30 -28.30 2.52 -5.60
CA ALA A 30 -28.86 3.86 -5.74
C ALA A 30 -28.81 4.71 -4.46
N SER A 31 -28.63 4.11 -3.27
CA SER A 31 -28.52 4.86 -2.01
C SER A 31 -27.09 5.21 -1.62
N ILE A 32 -26.09 4.66 -2.32
CA ILE A 32 -24.68 4.83 -1.98
C ILE A 32 -24.11 6.02 -2.74
N VAL A 33 -23.58 6.99 -2.01
CA VAL A 33 -22.91 8.17 -2.60
C VAL A 33 -21.47 8.27 -2.12
N LEU A 34 -20.58 8.76 -2.98
CA LEU A 34 -19.24 9.16 -2.56
C LEU A 34 -19.33 10.44 -1.73
N GLU A 35 -18.90 10.40 -0.47
CA GLU A 35 -18.93 11.55 0.45
C GLU A 35 -17.57 12.25 0.52
N LYS A 36 -16.47 11.50 0.45
CA LYS A 36 -15.11 12.04 0.50
C LYS A 36 -14.15 11.21 -0.33
N ARG A 37 -13.23 11.87 -1.04
CA ARG A 37 -12.07 11.27 -1.70
C ARG A 37 -10.82 12.07 -1.34
N VAL A 38 -9.75 11.38 -0.99
CA VAL A 38 -8.40 11.93 -0.82
C VAL A 38 -7.44 11.07 -1.62
N THR A 39 -6.64 11.69 -2.49
CA THR A 39 -5.63 11.00 -3.30
C THR A 39 -4.31 11.73 -3.26
N ILE A 40 -3.22 10.98 -3.39
CA ILE A 40 -1.85 11.46 -3.53
C ILE A 40 -1.35 10.99 -4.89
N ASP A 41 -1.62 11.78 -5.93
CA ASP A 41 -1.50 11.34 -7.32
C ASP A 41 -0.04 11.16 -7.79
N THR A 42 0.92 11.71 -7.04
CA THR A 42 2.36 11.64 -7.32
C THR A 42 3.04 10.36 -6.79
N VAL A 43 2.27 9.42 -6.21
CA VAL A 43 2.81 8.11 -5.83
C VAL A 43 3.17 7.30 -7.07
N GLY A 44 4.37 6.70 -7.07
CA GLY A 44 4.82 5.86 -8.18
C GLY A 44 3.87 4.69 -8.44
N LYS A 45 3.79 4.27 -9.70
CA LYS A 45 2.86 3.22 -10.18
C LYS A 45 3.58 2.01 -10.77
N ALA A 46 4.81 1.75 -10.32
CA ALA A 46 5.55 0.59 -10.77
C ALA A 46 4.90 -0.71 -10.26
N LEU A 47 5.00 -1.74 -11.09
CA LEU A 47 4.49 -3.08 -10.81
C LEU A 47 5.65 -4.05 -10.60
N CYS A 48 5.40 -5.13 -9.84
CA CYS A 48 6.33 -6.24 -9.64
C CYS A 48 6.90 -6.76 -10.97
N GLN A 49 6.05 -6.87 -11.98
CA GLN A 49 6.41 -7.36 -13.32
C GLN A 49 7.28 -6.42 -14.15
N HIS A 50 7.44 -5.15 -13.77
CA HIS A 50 8.35 -4.24 -14.46
C HIS A 50 9.83 -4.53 -14.15
N PHE A 51 10.08 -5.38 -13.15
CA PHE A 51 11.42 -5.76 -12.70
C PHE A 51 11.49 -7.28 -12.53
N ASP A 52 12.02 -7.75 -11.41
CA ASP A 52 12.28 -9.17 -11.17
C ASP A 52 11.03 -10.07 -11.13
N ASN A 53 9.82 -9.49 -11.06
CA ASN A 53 8.53 -10.19 -10.96
C ASN A 53 8.47 -11.33 -9.93
N HIS A 54 9.23 -11.21 -8.84
CA HIS A 54 9.51 -12.33 -7.95
C HIS A 54 9.69 -11.89 -6.50
N SER A 55 8.66 -12.14 -5.68
CA SER A 55 8.61 -11.82 -4.23
C SER A 55 9.06 -10.39 -3.87
N ASN A 56 8.93 -9.44 -4.80
CA ASN A 56 9.53 -8.11 -4.72
C ASN A 56 8.52 -7.02 -4.29
N CYS A 57 7.32 -7.38 -3.83
CA CYS A 57 6.27 -6.42 -3.49
C CYS A 57 6.72 -5.32 -2.50
N THR A 58 7.45 -5.69 -1.43
CA THR A 58 8.00 -4.68 -0.50
C THR A 58 9.04 -3.78 -1.16
N LEU A 59 9.84 -4.29 -2.11
CA LEU A 59 10.84 -3.49 -2.84
C LEU A 59 10.12 -2.50 -3.77
N ILE A 60 9.07 -2.94 -4.48
CA ILE A 60 8.27 -2.09 -5.36
C ILE A 60 7.46 -1.06 -4.57
N GLY A 61 6.92 -1.43 -3.41
CA GLY A 61 6.30 -0.47 -2.52
C GLY A 61 7.28 0.62 -2.10
N VAL A 62 8.50 0.26 -1.71
CA VAL A 62 9.57 1.24 -1.44
C VAL A 62 9.91 2.08 -2.67
N PHE A 63 9.98 1.49 -3.87
CA PHE A 63 10.20 2.21 -5.12
C PHE A 63 9.12 3.28 -5.36
N ASN A 64 7.85 2.90 -5.23
CA ASN A 64 6.71 3.79 -5.45
C ASN A 64 6.67 4.92 -4.41
N LEU A 65 6.98 4.59 -3.15
CA LEU A 65 7.13 5.56 -2.08
C LEU A 65 8.28 6.52 -2.35
N LEU A 66 9.46 6.03 -2.74
CA LEU A 66 10.63 6.88 -3.00
C LEU A 66 10.46 7.76 -4.24
N SER A 67 9.74 7.29 -5.25
CA SER A 67 9.35 8.12 -6.40
C SER A 67 8.52 9.33 -5.94
N PHE A 68 7.55 9.12 -5.05
CA PHE A 68 6.81 10.23 -4.43
C PHE A 68 7.72 11.22 -3.69
N TYR A 69 8.64 10.74 -2.84
CA TYR A 69 9.51 11.64 -2.08
C TYR A 69 10.49 12.40 -2.97
N ARG A 70 10.97 11.78 -4.06
CA ARG A 70 11.76 12.46 -5.09
C ARG A 70 10.97 13.58 -5.75
N ASP A 71 9.79 13.25 -6.27
CA ASP A 71 9.03 14.11 -7.17
C ASP A 71 8.23 15.20 -6.42
N ALA A 72 7.79 14.92 -5.19
CA ALA A 72 6.90 15.81 -4.43
C ALA A 72 7.51 16.38 -3.14
N LYS A 73 8.63 15.84 -2.64
CA LYS A 73 9.20 16.22 -1.33
C LYS A 73 10.66 16.66 -1.39
N GLY A 74 11.23 16.78 -2.59
CA GLY A 74 12.58 17.33 -2.79
C GLY A 74 13.71 16.36 -2.46
N PHE A 75 13.46 15.05 -2.46
CA PHE A 75 14.50 14.05 -2.23
C PHE A 75 15.30 13.81 -3.53
N SER A 76 16.01 14.83 -4.01
CA SER A 76 16.70 14.88 -5.31
C SER A 76 17.79 13.83 -5.53
N ASN A 77 18.41 13.29 -4.47
CA ASN A 77 19.42 12.23 -4.59
C ASN A 77 18.84 10.84 -4.91
N ILE A 78 17.51 10.68 -4.94
CA ILE A 78 16.86 9.44 -5.39
C ILE A 78 16.93 9.42 -6.92
N PRO A 79 17.49 8.37 -7.56
CA PRO A 79 17.60 8.31 -9.02
C PRO A 79 16.25 8.43 -9.73
N ALA A 80 16.24 9.15 -10.85
CA ALA A 80 15.09 9.20 -11.76
C ALA A 80 15.02 7.96 -12.66
N ASP A 81 16.18 7.37 -13.01
CA ASP A 81 16.21 6.12 -13.76
C ASP A 81 15.63 4.97 -12.92
N SER A 82 14.66 4.28 -13.50
CA SER A 82 13.90 3.24 -12.79
C SER A 82 14.75 2.01 -12.48
N GLN A 83 15.69 1.66 -13.37
CA GLN A 83 16.56 0.50 -13.18
C GLN A 83 17.62 0.76 -12.12
N GLU A 84 18.22 1.96 -12.10
CA GLU A 84 19.16 2.39 -11.06
C GLU A 84 18.50 2.43 -9.69
N LEU A 85 17.33 3.05 -9.59
CA LEU A 85 16.57 3.11 -8.34
C LEU A 85 16.25 1.69 -7.84
N TYR A 86 15.71 0.83 -8.70
CA TYR A 86 15.36 -0.54 -8.32
C TYR A 86 16.59 -1.38 -7.91
N LYS A 87 17.69 -1.32 -8.68
CA LYS A 87 18.94 -2.02 -8.35
C LYS A 87 19.49 -1.58 -7.00
N ALA A 88 19.46 -0.27 -6.70
CA ALA A 88 19.90 0.26 -5.42
C ALA A 88 19.02 -0.24 -4.25
N ILE A 89 17.69 -0.24 -4.43
CA ILE A 89 16.74 -0.77 -3.45
C ILE A 89 17.00 -2.27 -3.21
N ARG A 90 17.13 -3.08 -4.28
CA ARG A 90 17.39 -4.52 -4.21
C ARG A 90 18.69 -4.83 -3.47
N LYS A 91 19.78 -4.14 -3.79
CA LYS A 91 21.09 -4.31 -3.13
C LYS A 91 21.01 -4.08 -1.62
N VAL A 92 20.15 -3.15 -1.16
CA VAL A 92 19.88 -3.00 0.27
C VAL A 92 19.01 -4.16 0.76
N GLY A 93 17.96 -4.50 0.03
CA GLY A 93 17.00 -5.56 0.36
C GLY A 93 17.65 -6.91 0.66
N ASP A 94 18.67 -7.31 -0.11
CA ASP A 94 19.41 -8.57 0.11
C ASP A 94 19.99 -8.68 1.53
N ARG A 95 20.41 -7.55 2.11
CA ARG A 95 20.94 -7.48 3.49
C ARG A 95 19.86 -7.53 4.57
N TYR A 96 18.58 -7.37 4.19
CA TYR A 96 17.43 -7.33 5.11
C TYR A 96 16.47 -8.50 4.90
N GLY A 97 16.89 -9.53 4.18
CA GLY A 97 16.19 -10.82 4.08
C GLY A 97 15.45 -11.04 2.77
N TYR A 98 15.49 -10.10 1.82
CA TYR A 98 15.08 -10.39 0.46
C TYR A 98 16.03 -11.44 -0.13
N ASN A 99 15.48 -12.41 -0.83
CA ASN A 99 16.26 -13.41 -1.54
C ASN A 99 15.47 -13.87 -2.76
N PHE A 100 15.93 -13.44 -3.93
CA PHE A 100 15.34 -13.80 -5.22
C PHE A 100 15.36 -15.33 -5.41
N GLU A 101 16.53 -15.98 -5.27
CA GLU A 101 16.68 -17.43 -5.50
C GLU A 101 15.78 -18.32 -4.62
N ARG A 102 15.40 -17.84 -3.44
CA ARG A 102 14.59 -18.58 -2.46
C ARG A 102 13.13 -18.12 -2.40
N GLU A 103 12.71 -17.24 -3.30
CA GLU A 103 11.37 -16.66 -3.33
C GLU A 103 10.98 -16.00 -2.00
N LYS A 104 11.91 -15.26 -1.39
CA LYS A 104 11.68 -14.59 -0.11
C LYS A 104 11.62 -13.08 -0.28
N GLY A 105 10.47 -12.52 0.09
CA GLY A 105 10.30 -11.08 0.30
C GLY A 105 11.00 -10.60 1.57
N ILE A 106 10.98 -9.28 1.78
CA ILE A 106 11.47 -8.67 3.02
C ILE A 106 10.55 -9.09 4.18
N PRO A 107 11.08 -9.68 5.27
CA PRO A 107 10.28 -9.95 6.46
C PRO A 107 9.70 -8.66 7.05
N VAL A 108 8.41 -8.65 7.40
CA VAL A 108 7.69 -7.44 7.84
C VAL A 108 8.37 -6.69 8.99
N TYR A 109 9.00 -7.42 9.94
CA TYR A 109 9.73 -6.82 11.07
C TYR A 109 10.99 -6.05 10.65
N ASN A 110 11.50 -6.29 9.43
CA ASN A 110 12.62 -5.55 8.86
C ASN A 110 12.20 -4.32 8.05
N ASN A 111 10.92 -4.12 7.70
CA ASN A 111 10.47 -3.02 6.83
C ASN A 111 11.02 -1.65 7.26
N ARG A 112 10.97 -1.33 8.56
CA ARG A 112 11.52 -0.07 9.10
C ARG A 112 13.02 0.06 8.87
N ARG A 113 13.78 -1.01 9.16
CA ARG A 113 15.24 -1.02 9.05
C ARG A 113 15.67 -0.97 7.59
N PHE A 114 14.97 -1.71 6.74
CA PHE A 114 15.13 -1.73 5.30
C PHE A 114 14.92 -0.34 4.70
N LEU A 115 13.73 0.27 4.87
CA LEU A 115 13.45 1.60 4.32
C LEU A 115 14.42 2.66 4.84
N LYS A 116 14.79 2.62 6.13
CA LYS A 116 15.81 3.52 6.68
C LYS A 116 17.18 3.33 6.02
N ALA A 117 17.58 2.09 5.75
CA ALA A 117 18.85 1.80 5.09
C ALA A 117 18.85 2.22 3.62
N VAL A 118 17.71 2.09 2.93
CA VAL A 118 17.55 2.61 1.56
C VAL A 118 17.70 4.13 1.55
N LEU A 119 17.02 4.85 2.43
CA LEU A 119 17.14 6.30 2.56
C LEU A 119 18.58 6.73 2.88
N LYS A 120 19.26 6.02 3.77
CA LYS A 120 20.68 6.26 4.06
C LYS A 120 21.56 6.07 2.82
N ALA A 121 21.28 5.07 1.98
CA ALA A 121 22.02 4.84 0.74
C ALA A 121 21.86 5.98 -0.28
N PHE A 122 20.74 6.71 -0.22
CA PHE A 122 20.49 7.91 -1.04
C PHE A 122 20.87 9.23 -0.33
N GLY A 123 21.65 9.18 0.75
CA GLY A 123 22.13 10.40 1.41
C GLY A 123 21.16 11.04 2.41
N TYR A 124 20.14 10.30 2.88
CA TYR A 124 19.17 10.77 3.88
C TYR A 124 19.28 10.03 5.24
N PRO A 125 20.45 10.03 5.91
CA PRO A 125 20.66 9.22 7.12
C PRO A 125 19.80 9.65 8.33
N ASN A 126 19.37 10.92 8.34
CA ASN A 126 18.65 11.53 9.46
C ASN A 126 17.12 11.44 9.31
N VAL A 127 16.62 11.01 8.15
CA VAL A 127 15.18 10.83 7.92
C VAL A 127 14.65 9.73 8.83
N LYS A 128 13.59 10.05 9.57
CA LYS A 128 12.97 9.13 10.51
C LYS A 128 11.97 8.23 9.77
N VAL A 129 11.93 6.96 10.14
CA VAL A 129 11.01 5.96 9.58
C VAL A 129 10.20 5.33 10.72
N SER A 130 8.89 5.19 10.52
CA SER A 130 7.98 4.47 11.41
C SER A 130 7.61 3.12 10.82
N ALA A 131 7.48 2.09 11.65
CA ALA A 131 6.70 0.90 11.36
C ALA A 131 5.81 0.63 12.56
N GLU A 132 4.51 0.63 12.34
CA GLU A 132 3.51 0.56 13.40
C GLU A 132 2.54 -0.57 13.12
N TYR A 133 2.35 -1.43 14.11
CA TYR A 133 1.41 -2.53 14.04
C TYR A 133 0.06 -2.10 14.62
N VAL A 134 -1.02 -2.62 14.07
CA VAL A 134 -2.39 -2.36 14.56
C VAL A 134 -2.72 -0.86 14.56
N VAL A 135 -2.58 -0.22 13.39
CA VAL A 135 -2.86 1.22 13.25
C VAL A 135 -4.37 1.48 13.15
N PRO A 136 -4.96 2.32 14.02
CA PRO A 136 -6.37 2.69 13.92
C PRO A 136 -6.69 3.51 12.65
N MET A 137 -7.91 3.40 12.14
CA MET A 137 -8.38 4.11 10.93
C MET A 137 -8.06 5.59 10.97
N ARG A 138 -8.46 6.25 12.05
CA ARG A 138 -8.27 7.70 12.23
C ARG A 138 -6.81 8.12 12.06
N LYS A 139 -5.87 7.28 12.49
CA LYS A 139 -4.44 7.57 12.36
C LYS A 139 -3.97 7.38 10.92
N ALA A 140 -4.39 6.32 10.24
CA ALA A 140 -4.08 6.09 8.83
C ALA A 140 -4.65 7.19 7.93
N LEU A 141 -5.93 7.55 8.11
CA LEU A 141 -6.58 8.61 7.34
C LEU A 141 -5.91 9.97 7.58
N LYS A 142 -5.51 10.29 8.82
CA LYS A 142 -4.79 11.52 9.14
C LYS A 142 -3.41 11.61 8.45
N LEU A 143 -2.78 10.48 8.12
CA LEU A 143 -1.56 10.48 7.31
C LEU A 143 -1.88 10.88 5.86
N LEU A 144 -2.93 10.28 5.29
CA LEU A 144 -3.36 10.56 3.91
C LEU A 144 -3.88 12.00 3.76
N ASP A 145 -4.63 12.52 4.73
CA ASP A 145 -5.07 13.91 4.77
C ASP A 145 -3.90 14.90 4.81
N LYS A 146 -2.70 14.47 5.25
CA LYS A 146 -1.47 15.25 5.26
C LYS A 146 -0.60 15.03 4.02
N GLY A 147 -1.08 14.27 3.04
CA GLY A 147 -0.29 13.91 1.86
C GLY A 147 0.88 12.99 2.17
N VAL A 148 0.76 12.12 3.19
CA VAL A 148 1.80 11.14 3.56
C VAL A 148 1.35 9.75 3.13
N PRO A 149 1.81 9.25 1.96
CA PRO A 149 1.57 7.87 1.55
C PRO A 149 2.38 6.91 2.43
N PHE A 150 1.96 5.64 2.49
CA PHE A 150 2.61 4.65 3.33
C PHE A 150 2.50 3.23 2.75
N LEU A 151 3.39 2.36 3.19
CA LEU A 151 3.33 0.93 2.90
C LEU A 151 2.44 0.24 3.92
N LEU A 152 1.63 -0.70 3.45
CA LEU A 152 0.77 -1.55 4.27
C LEU A 152 1.11 -3.01 3.98
N SER A 153 1.75 -3.68 4.95
CA SER A 153 1.98 -5.13 4.87
C SER A 153 0.83 -5.87 5.53
N LEU A 154 0.26 -6.83 4.81
CA LEU A 154 -0.96 -7.54 5.13
C LEU A 154 -0.66 -9.01 5.43
N ALA A 155 -1.13 -9.50 6.59
CA ALA A 155 -0.95 -10.89 7.01
C ALA A 155 -2.24 -11.72 6.86
N TYR A 156 -3.17 -11.33 5.98
CA TYR A 156 -4.47 -12.00 5.80
C TYR A 156 -5.14 -11.59 4.48
N GLY A 157 -6.22 -12.29 4.15
CA GLY A 157 -7.09 -11.99 3.02
C GLY A 157 -6.43 -12.28 1.68
N VAL A 158 -6.97 -11.69 0.62
CA VAL A 158 -6.47 -11.85 -0.76
C VAL A 158 -5.04 -11.30 -0.93
N TYR A 159 -4.62 -10.41 -0.04
CA TYR A 159 -3.27 -9.85 0.02
C TYR A 159 -2.42 -10.48 1.15
N PHE A 160 -2.68 -11.73 1.52
CA PHE A 160 -1.87 -12.43 2.52
C PHE A 160 -0.40 -12.47 2.09
N ASN A 161 0.50 -12.10 3.02
CA ASN A 161 1.95 -12.07 2.79
C ASN A 161 2.37 -11.09 1.67
N HIS A 162 1.66 -9.97 1.58
CA HIS A 162 1.89 -8.95 0.55
C HIS A 162 2.04 -7.55 1.19
N THR A 163 2.84 -6.71 0.56
CA THR A 163 2.99 -5.28 0.92
C THR A 163 2.45 -4.44 -0.21
N VAL A 164 1.55 -3.51 0.12
CA VAL A 164 0.92 -2.59 -0.83
C VAL A 164 1.25 -1.14 -0.51
N THR A 165 1.20 -0.27 -1.51
CA THR A 165 1.37 1.17 -1.32
C THR A 165 0.01 1.85 -1.21
N VAL A 166 -0.28 2.45 -0.05
CA VAL A 166 -1.51 3.21 0.18
C VAL A 166 -1.29 4.67 -0.17
N TYR A 167 -2.09 5.19 -1.08
CA TYR A 167 -1.97 6.55 -1.62
C TYR A 167 -3.24 7.40 -1.47
N GLY A 168 -4.30 6.86 -0.89
CA GLY A 168 -5.55 7.60 -0.74
C GLY A 168 -6.62 6.83 -0.02
N TYR A 169 -7.81 7.43 0.07
CA TYR A 169 -9.01 6.77 0.54
C TYR A 169 -10.27 7.40 -0.03
N GLU A 170 -11.34 6.62 0.00
CA GLU A 170 -12.69 7.04 -0.31
C GLU A 170 -13.64 6.66 0.81
N THR A 171 -14.56 7.56 1.14
CA THR A 171 -15.66 7.31 2.06
C THR A 171 -16.96 7.42 1.31
N TYR A 172 -17.74 6.34 1.34
CA TYR A 172 -19.07 6.25 0.78
C TYR A 172 -20.10 6.31 1.90
N ARG A 173 -21.20 7.02 1.69
CA ARG A 173 -22.31 7.10 2.62
C ARG A 173 -23.53 6.43 2.03
N ASP A 174 -24.14 5.52 2.79
CA ASP A 174 -25.48 5.02 2.50
C ASP A 174 -26.52 6.01 3.00
N LYS A 175 -27.26 6.63 2.09
CA LYS A 175 -28.31 7.60 2.42
C LYS A 175 -29.50 7.00 3.16
N LYS A 176 -29.74 5.68 3.04
CA LYS A 176 -30.84 5.00 3.74
C LYS A 176 -30.53 4.78 5.20
N THR A 177 -29.33 4.27 5.49
CA THR A 177 -28.93 3.92 6.87
C THR A 177 -28.11 5.00 7.57
N GLY A 178 -27.62 5.99 6.83
CA GLY A 178 -26.70 7.01 7.34
C GLY A 178 -25.28 6.50 7.63
N ARG A 179 -24.96 5.25 7.29
CA ARG A 179 -23.66 4.62 7.58
C ARG A 179 -22.60 5.02 6.56
N ASN A 180 -21.36 5.14 7.06
CA ASN A 180 -20.18 5.44 6.25
C ASN A 180 -19.27 4.21 6.08
N TYR A 181 -18.80 4.00 4.86
CA TYR A 181 -17.92 2.92 4.46
C TYR A 181 -16.65 3.50 3.85
N THR A 182 -15.50 3.21 4.47
CA THR A 182 -14.21 3.74 4.03
C THR A 182 -13.38 2.65 3.35
N PHE A 183 -12.75 3.01 2.23
CA PHE A 183 -11.88 2.17 1.43
C PHE A 183 -10.54 2.88 1.28
N LEU A 184 -9.44 2.18 1.57
CA LEU A 184 -8.10 2.65 1.21
C LEU A 184 -7.88 2.43 -0.28
N LEU A 185 -7.31 3.42 -0.96
CA LEU A 185 -6.82 3.31 -2.33
C LEU A 185 -5.38 2.84 -2.29
N ILE A 186 -5.09 1.78 -3.03
CA ILE A 186 -3.78 1.14 -3.04
C ILE A 186 -3.26 0.93 -4.46
N ASN A 187 -1.94 0.99 -4.61
CA ASN A 187 -1.26 0.22 -5.64
C ASN A 187 -1.01 -1.15 -5.01
N ASP A 188 -1.49 -2.22 -5.65
CA ASP A 188 -1.21 -3.59 -5.20
C ASP A 188 0.02 -4.20 -5.87
N GLU A 189 0.71 -3.39 -6.68
CA GLU A 189 1.95 -3.73 -7.37
C GLU A 189 1.82 -4.93 -8.34
N TRP A 190 0.63 -5.49 -8.52
CA TRP A 190 0.34 -6.57 -9.47
C TRP A 190 -0.35 -6.04 -10.71
N ALA A 191 -1.23 -5.03 -10.56
CA ALA A 191 -1.97 -4.44 -11.66
C ALA A 191 -1.88 -2.90 -11.65
N SER A 192 -1.99 -2.30 -12.83
CA SER A 192 -2.09 -0.84 -13.00
C SER A 192 -3.44 -0.28 -12.57
N GLU A 193 -4.46 -1.14 -12.53
CA GLU A 193 -5.82 -0.77 -12.19
C GLU A 193 -5.96 -0.43 -10.71
N PRO A 194 -6.75 0.60 -10.35
CA PRO A 194 -7.01 0.91 -8.95
C PRO A 194 -7.54 -0.30 -8.16
N ARG A 195 -7.08 -0.37 -6.92
CA ARG A 195 -7.50 -1.40 -5.96
C ARG A 195 -7.89 -0.74 -4.66
N TYR A 196 -8.79 -1.40 -3.97
CA TYR A 196 -9.37 -0.89 -2.74
C TYR A 196 -9.24 -1.92 -1.62
N ILE A 197 -8.94 -1.44 -0.42
CA ILE A 197 -9.06 -2.25 0.80
C ILE A 197 -10.15 -1.64 1.66
N PRO A 198 -11.31 -2.31 1.84
CA PRO A 198 -12.35 -1.83 2.73
C PRO A 198 -11.87 -1.88 4.19
N TRP A 199 -11.99 -0.77 4.92
CA TRP A 199 -11.49 -0.67 6.29
C TRP A 199 -12.18 -1.64 7.26
N ILE A 200 -13.45 -2.01 7.01
CA ILE A 200 -14.16 -3.04 7.79
C ILE A 200 -13.41 -4.38 7.81
N ASN A 201 -12.60 -4.66 6.78
CA ASN A 201 -11.71 -5.82 6.72
C ASN A 201 -10.34 -5.55 7.35
N MET A 202 -10.12 -4.45 8.06
CA MET A 202 -8.88 -4.14 8.80
C MET A 202 -9.10 -4.21 10.30
N ASP A 203 -10.26 -3.77 10.81
CA ASP A 203 -10.58 -3.82 12.25
C ASP A 203 -10.63 -5.25 12.79
N ARG A 204 -10.90 -6.24 11.93
CA ARG A 204 -10.90 -7.67 12.29
C ARG A 204 -9.51 -8.28 12.39
N PHE A 205 -8.48 -7.63 11.86
CA PHE A 205 -7.18 -8.26 11.67
C PHE A 205 -6.08 -7.43 12.33
N LYS A 206 -5.75 -7.84 13.56
CA LYS A 206 -4.72 -7.26 14.43
C LYS A 206 -3.27 -7.45 13.90
N LEU A 207 -3.08 -7.75 12.60
CA LEU A 207 -1.79 -8.10 12.00
C LEU A 207 -1.59 -7.36 10.68
N ILE A 208 -1.58 -6.03 10.77
CA ILE A 208 -1.13 -5.12 9.70
C ILE A 208 0.08 -4.34 10.18
N CYS A 209 0.99 -3.99 9.27
CA CYS A 209 2.10 -3.10 9.54
C CYS A 209 2.05 -1.90 8.59
N VAL A 210 1.92 -0.70 9.16
CA VAL A 210 2.04 0.56 8.42
C VAL A 210 3.47 1.05 8.51
N THR A 211 4.19 1.05 7.38
CA THR A 211 5.57 1.57 7.30
C THR A 211 5.59 2.87 6.51
N ARG A 212 6.23 3.92 7.06
CA ARG A 212 6.26 5.25 6.44
C ARG A 212 7.51 6.04 6.80
N ILE A 213 7.80 7.04 5.97
CA ILE A 213 8.71 8.13 6.34
C ILE A 213 7.97 9.10 7.27
N LYS A 214 8.68 9.63 8.28
CA LYS A 214 8.17 10.66 9.17
C LYS A 214 8.64 12.02 8.68
N GLU A 215 7.68 12.86 8.32
CA GLU A 215 7.82 14.31 8.25
C GLU A 215 7.71 14.91 9.67
#